data_AF-A0A2D7FVZ8-F1
#
_entry.id   AF-A0A2D7FVZ8-F1
#
_cell.length_a   1.000
_cell.length_b   1.000
_cell.length_c   1.000
_cell.angle_alpha   90.00
_cell.angle_beta   90.00
_cell.angle_gamma   90.00
#
_symmetry.space_group_name_H-M   'P 1'
#
loop_
_entity.id
_entity.type
_entity.pdbx_description
1 polymer ?
#
loop_
_entity_poly.entity_id
_entity_poly.type
_entity_poly.pdbx_seq_one_letter_code
_entity_poly.pdbx_strand_id
1 'polypeptide(L)'
;MSNATLSLQEIWRQGCQGLPLEAAEFEHFEHLARSRFHTFDLSAAQAGDTRAHQEAQDWIALLVKGLVKELSENPGLERLWYRSAYADSPHGRSVSFGLTKLLS
;
A
#
# COMPACT_ATOMS: atom_id res chain seq x y z
N MET A 1 -1.76 25.81 -22.91
CA MET A 1 -1.46 24.67 -22.03
C MET A 1 -2.74 24.34 -21.29
N SER A 2 -3.33 23.17 -21.52
CA SER A 2 -4.63 22.79 -20.98
C SER A 2 -4.53 22.58 -19.47
N ASN A 3 -5.24 23.42 -18.71
CA ASN A 3 -5.35 23.41 -17.26
C ASN A 3 -6.29 22.27 -16.77
N ALA A 4 -6.19 21.09 -17.38
CA ALA A 4 -7.05 19.95 -17.03
C ALA A 4 -6.46 19.26 -15.81
N THR A 5 -6.98 19.57 -14.62
CA THR A 5 -6.68 18.86 -13.39
C THR A 5 -7.25 17.45 -13.49
N LEU A 6 -6.41 16.42 -13.34
CA LEU A 6 -6.87 15.04 -13.30
C LEU A 6 -7.87 14.83 -12.15
N SER A 7 -8.87 13.97 -12.36
CA SER A 7 -9.72 13.51 -11.26
C SER A 7 -8.94 12.61 -10.30
N LEU A 8 -9.41 12.46 -9.05
CA LEU A 8 -8.78 11.56 -8.07
C LEU A 8 -8.67 10.11 -8.58
N GLN A 9 -9.63 9.65 -9.39
CA GLN A 9 -9.59 8.31 -9.99
C GLN A 9 -8.48 8.20 -11.04
N GLU A 10 -8.28 9.23 -11.86
CA GLU A 10 -7.20 9.26 -12.85
C GLU A 10 -5.84 9.38 -12.16
N ILE A 11 -5.72 10.22 -11.14
CA ILE A 11 -4.52 10.34 -10.30
C ILE A 11 -4.17 8.98 -9.69
N TRP A 12 -5.13 8.30 -9.07
CA TRP A 12 -4.92 6.97 -8.50
C TRP A 12 -4.47 5.96 -9.56
N ARG A 13 -5.17 5.90 -10.69
CA ARG A 13 -4.85 4.97 -11.79
C ARG A 13 -3.44 5.20 -12.32
N GLN A 14 -3.09 6.46 -12.64
CA GLN A 14 -1.78 6.81 -13.18
C GLN A 14 -0.67 6.60 -12.15
N GLY A 15 -0.89 7.02 -10.90
CA GLY A 15 0.03 6.82 -9.80
C GLY A 15 0.31 5.34 -9.55
N CYS A 16 -0.71 4.49 -9.51
CA CYS A 16 -0.55 3.04 -9.37
C CYS A 16 0.28 2.42 -10.51
N GLN A 17 0.04 2.84 -11.76
CA GLN A 17 0.82 2.42 -12.93
C GLN A 17 2.26 2.96 -12.92
N GLY A 18 2.56 3.90 -12.02
CA GLY A 18 3.85 4.55 -11.94
C GLY A 18 4.10 5.55 -13.07
N LEU A 19 3.04 6.05 -13.70
CA LEU A 19 3.13 7.10 -14.71
C LEU A 19 3.50 8.44 -14.06
N PRO A 20 4.13 9.37 -14.79
CA PRO A 20 4.42 10.70 -14.30
C PRO A 20 3.14 11.44 -13.91
N LEU A 21 3.16 12.09 -12.76
CA LEU A 21 2.13 12.98 -12.26
C LEU A 21 2.75 14.36 -12.02
N GLU A 22 1.97 15.43 -12.22
CA GLU A 22 2.40 16.76 -11.78
C GLU A 22 2.49 16.81 -10.25
N ALA A 23 3.23 17.79 -9.71
CA ALA A 23 3.53 17.84 -8.27
C ALA A 23 2.26 17.78 -7.39
N ALA A 24 1.22 18.55 -7.72
CA ALA A 24 -0.03 18.57 -6.96
C ALA A 24 -0.80 17.24 -7.06
N GLU A 25 -0.76 16.58 -8.22
CA GLU A 25 -1.42 15.29 -8.44
C GLU A 25 -0.68 14.16 -7.72
N PHE A 26 0.64 14.24 -7.70
CA PHE A 26 1.48 13.33 -6.94
C PHE A 26 1.23 13.45 -5.44
N GLU A 27 1.05 14.66 -4.89
CA GLU A 27 0.67 14.85 -3.49
C GLU A 27 -0.69 14.19 -3.17
N HIS A 28 -1.67 14.31 -4.08
CA HIS A 28 -2.95 13.61 -3.93
C HIS A 28 -2.78 12.09 -3.97
N PHE A 29 -1.98 11.57 -4.91
CA PHE A 29 -1.68 10.14 -4.98
C PHE A 29 -1.00 9.64 -3.69
N GLU A 30 0.00 10.36 -3.18
CA GLU A 30 0.66 10.02 -1.92
C GLU A 30 -0.29 10.04 -0.73
N HIS A 31 -1.25 10.96 -0.70
CA HIS A 31 -2.25 11.00 0.36
C HIS A 31 -3.18 9.78 0.31
N LEU A 32 -3.66 9.41 -0.89
CA LEU A 32 -4.48 8.21 -1.09
C LEU A 32 -3.72 6.93 -0.71
N ALA A 33 -2.45 6.82 -1.14
CA ALA A 33 -1.59 5.69 -0.81
C ALA A 33 -1.37 5.57 0.70
N ARG A 34 -1.09 6.69 1.38
CA ARG A 34 -0.92 6.72 2.84
C ARG A 34 -2.18 6.25 3.58
N SER A 35 -3.37 6.66 3.12
CA SER A 35 -4.64 6.20 3.71
C SER A 35 -4.83 4.68 3.56
N ARG A 36 -4.46 4.13 2.39
CA ARG A 36 -4.48 2.67 2.14
C ARG A 36 -3.54 1.92 3.08
N PHE A 37 -2.30 2.39 3.23
CA PHE A 37 -1.30 1.78 4.11
C PHE A 37 -1.68 1.88 5.58
N HIS A 38 -2.24 3.01 6.00
CA HIS A 38 -2.78 3.19 7.34
C HIS A 38 -3.89 2.19 7.66
N THR A 39 -4.82 1.99 6.72
CA THR A 39 -5.92 1.04 6.88
C THR A 39 -5.42 -0.39 7.03
N PHE A 40 -4.40 -0.77 6.26
CA PHE A 40 -3.74 -2.07 6.43
C PHE A 40 -3.13 -2.23 7.82
N ASP A 41 -2.34 -1.27 8.27
CA ASP A 41 -1.64 -1.34 9.56
C ASP A 41 -2.63 -1.41 10.73
N LEU A 42 -3.70 -0.60 10.68
CA LEU A 42 -4.80 -0.63 11.65
C LEU A 42 -5.52 -2.00 11.65
N SER A 43 -5.82 -2.55 10.47
CA SER A 43 -6.51 -3.84 10.36
C SER A 43 -5.66 -4.99 10.88
N ALA A 44 -4.35 -4.94 10.66
CA ALA A 44 -3.42 -5.95 11.16
C ALA A 44 -3.26 -5.86 12.69
N ALA A 45 -3.15 -4.65 13.23
CA ALA A 45 -3.09 -4.43 14.68
C ALA A 45 -4.37 -4.93 15.39
N GLN A 46 -5.55 -4.55 14.88
CA GLN A 46 -6.84 -4.96 15.46
C GLN A 46 -7.05 -6.47 15.45
N ALA A 47 -6.53 -7.17 14.43
CA ALA A 47 -6.61 -8.63 14.37
C ALA A 47 -5.85 -9.29 15.53
N GLY A 48 -4.73 -8.70 15.96
CA GLY A 48 -3.96 -9.14 17.11
C GLY A 48 -4.70 -8.94 18.45
N ASP A 49 -5.53 -7.90 18.55
CA ASP A 49 -6.20 -7.52 19.80
C ASP A 49 -7.54 -8.25 20.04
N THR A 50 -8.25 -8.62 18.97
CA THR A 50 -9.67 -9.01 19.06
C THR A 50 -9.97 -10.49 18.78
N ARG A 51 -8.98 -11.26 18.31
CA ARG A 51 -9.19 -12.65 17.85
C ARG A 51 -8.40 -13.65 18.68
N ALA A 52 -8.86 -14.91 18.68
CA ALA A 52 -8.07 -16.01 19.20
C ALA A 52 -6.73 -16.10 18.45
N HIS A 53 -5.65 -16.50 19.14
CA HIS A 53 -4.28 -16.33 18.64
C HIS A 53 -4.05 -16.90 17.22
N GLN A 54 -4.63 -18.06 16.90
CA GLN A 54 -4.51 -18.67 15.58
C GLN A 54 -5.29 -17.91 14.50
N GLU A 55 -6.53 -17.51 14.79
CA GLU A 55 -7.37 -16.74 13.85
C GLU A 55 -6.80 -15.36 13.56
N ALA A 56 -6.15 -14.73 14.55
CA ALA A 56 -5.40 -13.50 14.37
C ALA A 56 -4.26 -13.68 13.35
N GLN A 57 -3.46 -14.74 13.52
CA GLN A 57 -2.33 -15.05 12.63
C GLN A 57 -2.80 -15.32 11.20
N ASP A 58 -3.82 -16.15 11.02
CA ASP A 58 -4.35 -16.50 9.70
C ASP A 58 -4.89 -15.25 8.97
N TRP A 59 -5.56 -14.35 9.71
CA TRP A 59 -6.06 -13.11 9.15
C TRP A 59 -4.94 -12.14 8.77
N ILE A 60 -3.94 -11.98 9.62
CA ILE A 60 -2.77 -11.15 9.32
C ILE A 60 -2.06 -11.69 8.07
N ALA A 61 -1.92 -13.01 7.94
CA ALA A 61 -1.34 -13.63 6.75
C ALA A 61 -2.14 -13.31 5.47
N LEU A 62 -3.48 -13.31 5.54
CA LEU A 62 -4.33 -12.92 4.42
C LEU A 62 -4.19 -11.43 4.07
N LEU A 63 -4.14 -10.54 5.06
CA LEU A 63 -3.92 -9.10 4.85
C LEU A 63 -2.57 -8.85 4.19
N VAL A 64 -1.50 -9.47 4.71
CA VAL A 64 -0.15 -9.37 4.15
C VAL A 64 -0.15 -9.85 2.71
N LYS A 65 -0.71 -11.03 2.43
CA LYS A 65 -0.79 -11.59 1.08
C LYS A 65 -1.57 -10.67 0.12
N GLY A 66 -2.68 -10.09 0.58
CA GLY A 66 -3.49 -9.17 -0.19
C GLY A 66 -2.72 -7.91 -0.57
N LEU A 67 -2.04 -7.29 0.39
CA LEU A 67 -1.26 -6.08 0.14
C LEU A 67 -0.02 -6.37 -0.72
N VAL A 68 0.69 -7.49 -0.51
CA VAL A 68 1.80 -7.91 -1.38
C VAL A 68 1.33 -8.03 -2.83
N LYS A 69 0.19 -8.69 -3.07
CA LYS A 69 -0.38 -8.82 -4.41
C LYS A 69 -0.67 -7.45 -5.01
N GLU A 70 -1.39 -6.59 -4.27
CA GLU A 70 -1.72 -5.24 -4.73
C GLU A 70 -0.46 -4.44 -5.10
N LEU A 71 0.55 -4.40 -4.24
CA LEU A 71 1.77 -3.65 -4.49
C LEU A 71 2.53 -4.21 -5.71
N SER A 72 2.62 -5.55 -5.84
CA SER A 72 3.28 -6.18 -6.99
C SER A 72 2.61 -5.89 -8.34
N GLU A 73 1.31 -5.63 -8.34
CA GLU A 73 0.55 -5.27 -9.54
C GLU A 73 0.56 -3.75 -9.83
N ASN A 74 1.05 -2.93 -8.88
CA ASN A 74 0.97 -1.47 -8.93
C ASN A 74 2.33 -0.84 -8.56
N PRO A 75 3.28 -0.73 -9.51
CA PRO A 75 4.67 -0.37 -9.23
C PRO A 75 4.86 1.03 -8.64
N GLY A 76 3.97 1.98 -8.94
CA GLY A 76 4.04 3.29 -8.29
C GLY A 76 3.62 3.26 -6.83
N LEU A 77 2.66 2.38 -6.49
CA LEU A 77 2.23 2.16 -5.12
C LEU A 77 3.31 1.40 -4.32
N GLU A 78 3.96 0.41 -4.93
CA GLU A 78 5.12 -0.28 -4.38
C GLU A 78 6.27 0.68 -4.03
N ARG A 79 6.61 1.60 -4.94
CA ARG A 79 7.64 2.62 -4.66
C ARG A 79 7.28 3.51 -3.48
N LEU A 80 6.01 3.91 -3.35
CA LEU A 80 5.56 4.69 -2.19
C LEU A 80 5.57 3.87 -0.91
N TRP A 81 5.22 2.58 -0.98
CA TRP A 81 5.28 1.68 0.16
C TRP A 81 6.68 1.67 0.79
N TYR A 82 7.72 1.42 -0.02
CA TYR A 82 9.11 1.40 0.46
C TYR A 82 9.63 2.74 1.01
N ARG A 83 8.97 3.85 0.66
CA ARG A 83 9.30 5.19 1.18
C ARG A 83 8.47 5.57 2.40
N SER A 84 7.52 4.74 2.80
CA SER A 84 6.61 5.01 3.90
C SER A 84 7.10 4.40 5.21
N ALA A 85 6.77 5.03 6.34
CA ALA A 85 7.05 4.47 7.66
C ALA A 85 6.30 3.14 7.92
N TYR A 86 5.26 2.84 7.15
CA TYR A 86 4.50 1.58 7.28
C TYR A 86 5.34 0.37 6.88
N ALA A 87 6.28 0.52 5.93
CA ALA A 87 7.16 -0.58 5.53
C ALA A 87 8.06 -1.09 6.68
N ASP A 88 8.32 -0.23 7.66
CA ASP A 88 9.13 -0.55 8.84
C ASP A 88 8.30 -1.11 10.01
N SER A 89 6.96 -1.14 9.92
CA SER A 89 6.10 -1.72 10.95
C SER A 89 6.28 -3.25 11.04
N PRO A 90 5.93 -3.89 12.17
CA PRO A 90 6.06 -5.35 12.31
C PRO A 90 5.39 -6.13 11.18
N HIS A 91 4.17 -5.74 10.79
CA HIS A 91 3.45 -6.36 9.68
C HIS A 91 3.92 -5.83 8.33
N GLY A 92 4.37 -4.58 8.27
CA GLY A 92 4.96 -4.01 7.06
C GLY A 92 6.22 -4.73 6.60
N ARG A 93 7.08 -5.15 7.52
CA ARG A 93 8.26 -5.97 7.20
C ARG A 93 7.89 -7.29 6.54
N SER A 94 6.78 -7.92 6.94
CA SER A 94 6.27 -9.14 6.29
C SER A 94 5.81 -8.88 4.85
N VAL A 95 5.20 -7.72 4.59
CA VAL A 95 4.83 -7.29 3.22
C VAL A 95 6.07 -7.06 2.37
N SER A 96 7.03 -6.29 2.87
CA SER A 96 8.30 -6.01 2.17
C SER A 96 9.10 -7.28 1.86
N PHE A 97 9.10 -8.24 2.78
CA PHE A 97 9.70 -9.56 2.55
C PHE A 97 8.96 -10.37 1.48
N GLY A 98 7.62 -10.35 1.51
CA GLY A 98 6.79 -10.99 0.48
C GLY A 98 7.05 -10.43 -0.92
N LEU A 99 7.19 -9.11 -1.04
CA LEU A 99 7.54 -8.44 -2.30
C LEU A 99 8.92 -8.87 -2.81
N THR A 100 9.93 -8.89 -1.92
CA THR A 100 11.29 -9.31 -2.28
C THR A 100 11.33 -10.75 -2.82
N LYS A 101 10.52 -11.64 -2.26
CA LYS A 101 10.40 -13.04 -2.71
C LYS A 101 9.76 -13.22 -4.09
N LEU A 102 8.94 -12.28 -4.54
CA LEU A 102 8.36 -12.34 -5.89
C LEU A 102 9.37 -11.93 -6.97
N LEU A 103 10.41 -11.18 -6.58
CA LEU A 103 11.44 -10.66 -7.47
C LEU A 103 12.70 -11.55 -7.52
N SER A 104 12.83 -12.51 -6.60
CA SER A 104 13.91 -13.51 -6.53
C SER A 104 13.57 -14.78 -7.30
#